data_AF-N4WQW9-F1
#
_entry.id   AF-N4WQW9-F1
#
_cell.length_a   1.000
_cell.length_b   1.000
_cell.length_c   1.000
_cell.angle_alpha   90.00
_cell.angle_beta   90.00
_cell.angle_gamma   90.00
#
_symmetry.space_group_name_H-M   'P 1'
#
loop_
_entity.id
_entity.type
_entity.pdbx_description
1 polymer ?
#
loop_
_entity_poly.entity_id
_entity_poly.type
_entity_poly.pdbx_seq_one_letter_code
_entity_poly.pdbx_strand_id
1 'polypeptide(L)'
;MCALNIHTLHDDILYELLITCRDLISLKRLILTHSAIYHAFNNRRRLVLRAVFKTQSIVRLRYCTNNEHYLKEAHRYIVYMPPCNVIDRVALREALWPIVRQSMPSMISCEWALALHTRYSQAGLKHNELVFAKEAALTMLSTSLPLHFEQRTLFRAITQTYAASDTPEEAIELDEAIIQRLDPRLDAHKIWVEDFMHTYQTNRNGQKGLDLQLRCWQLCRDTRTRKQSYSKLRKKPYL
;
A
#
# COMPACT_ATOMS: atom_id res chain seq x y z
N MET A 1 31.34 -31.51 24.94
CA MET A 1 30.44 -30.63 24.16
C MET A 1 29.60 -31.55 23.28
N CYS A 2 28.29 -31.66 23.55
CA CYS A 2 27.41 -32.43 22.66
C CYS A 2 27.35 -31.71 21.30
N ALA A 3 27.80 -32.37 20.25
CA ALA A 3 27.55 -31.93 18.88
C ALA A 3 26.04 -31.98 18.65
N LEU A 4 25.39 -30.83 18.74
CA LEU A 4 23.98 -30.69 18.45
C LEU A 4 23.79 -30.97 16.95
N ASN A 5 23.17 -32.10 16.64
CA ASN A 5 22.88 -32.49 15.28
C ASN A 5 21.81 -31.56 14.71
N ILE A 6 22.22 -30.58 13.92
CA ILE A 6 21.34 -29.55 13.32
C ILE A 6 20.17 -30.18 12.55
N HIS A 7 20.36 -31.37 11.96
CA HIS A 7 19.32 -32.13 11.26
C HIS A 7 18.24 -32.74 12.16
N THR A 8 18.48 -32.83 13.47
CA THR A 8 17.50 -33.30 14.47
C THR A 8 16.73 -32.17 15.13
N LEU A 9 17.09 -30.91 14.85
CA LEU A 9 16.41 -29.76 15.40
C LEU A 9 15.04 -29.55 14.73
N HIS A 10 14.04 -29.21 15.53
CA HIS A 10 12.72 -28.85 15.04
C HIS A 10 12.77 -27.57 14.18
N ASP A 11 11.92 -27.49 13.17
CA ASP A 11 11.82 -26.34 12.25
C ASP A 11 11.63 -25.00 12.99
N ASP A 12 10.95 -25.00 14.13
CA ASP A 12 10.78 -23.80 14.97
C ASP A 12 12.09 -23.31 15.57
N ILE A 13 12.96 -24.22 16.03
CA ILE A 13 14.26 -23.86 16.61
C ILE A 13 15.17 -23.31 15.51
N LEU A 14 15.13 -23.93 14.33
CA LEU A 14 15.88 -23.45 13.16
C LEU A 14 15.38 -22.08 12.71
N TYR A 15 14.06 -21.83 12.74
CA TYR A 15 13.47 -20.52 12.48
C TYR A 15 13.97 -19.45 13.46
N GLU A 16 13.93 -19.73 14.76
CA GLU A 16 14.42 -18.81 15.80
C GLU A 16 15.90 -18.46 15.59
N LEU A 17 16.73 -19.47 15.27
CA LEU A 17 18.13 -19.25 14.91
C LEU A 17 18.28 -18.33 13.70
N LEU A 18 17.49 -18.55 12.63
CA LEU A 18 17.55 -17.76 11.41
C LEU A 18 17.19 -16.29 11.66
N ILE A 19 16.19 -15.98 12.48
CA ILE A 19 15.77 -14.60 12.75
C ILE A 19 16.73 -13.84 13.68
N THR A 20 17.63 -14.53 14.38
CA THR A 20 18.69 -13.87 15.18
C THR A 20 19.79 -13.24 14.33
N CYS A 21 19.84 -13.53 13.01
CA CYS A 21 20.82 -12.93 12.10
C CYS A 21 20.68 -11.40 12.07
N ARG A 22 21.82 -10.70 12.21
CA ARG A 22 21.84 -9.22 12.25
C ARG A 22 21.54 -8.56 10.91
N ASP A 23 21.89 -9.23 9.82
CA ASP A 23 21.72 -8.72 8.46
C ASP A 23 21.54 -9.86 7.45
N LEU A 24 21.09 -9.50 6.25
CA LEU A 24 20.83 -10.43 5.15
C LEU A 24 22.11 -11.13 4.65
N ILE A 25 23.29 -10.56 4.88
CA ILE A 25 24.58 -11.17 4.49
C ILE A 25 24.88 -12.34 5.43
N SER A 26 24.72 -12.13 6.73
CA SER A 26 24.88 -13.14 7.77
C SER A 26 23.87 -14.26 7.60
N LEU A 27 22.60 -13.92 7.31
CA LEU A 27 21.57 -14.90 6.96
C LEU A 27 21.98 -15.73 5.73
N LYS A 28 22.45 -15.07 4.65
CA LYS A 28 22.91 -15.76 3.45
C LYS A 28 24.05 -16.73 3.75
N ARG A 29 25.00 -16.34 4.60
CA ARG A 29 26.10 -17.24 5.01
C ARG A 29 25.59 -18.43 5.80
N LEU A 30 24.66 -18.21 6.73
CA LEU A 30 24.07 -19.26 7.56
C LEU A 30 23.27 -20.29 6.74
N ILE A 31 22.43 -19.85 5.81
CA ILE A 31 21.65 -20.79 4.97
C ILE A 31 22.52 -21.64 4.04
N LEU A 32 23.75 -21.20 3.76
CA LEU A 32 24.70 -21.94 2.92
C LEU A 32 25.51 -22.97 3.71
N THR A 33 25.44 -22.99 5.05
CA THR A 33 26.24 -23.94 5.85
C THR A 33 25.64 -25.33 5.91
N HIS A 34 24.32 -25.48 5.80
CA HIS A 34 23.65 -26.77 5.98
C HIS A 34 22.28 -26.84 5.28
N SER A 35 21.96 -28.00 4.69
CA SER A 35 20.70 -28.22 3.95
C SER A 35 19.45 -28.05 4.83
N ALA A 36 19.44 -28.61 6.05
CA ALA A 36 18.33 -28.45 6.99
C ALA A 36 18.02 -26.96 7.28
N ILE A 37 19.05 -26.11 7.41
CA ILE A 37 18.89 -24.66 7.60
C ILE A 37 18.29 -24.01 6.36
N TYR A 38 18.76 -24.41 5.18
CA TYR A 38 18.20 -23.94 3.91
C TYR A 38 16.72 -24.34 3.74
N HIS A 39 16.34 -25.57 4.11
CA HIS A 39 14.96 -26.03 4.08
C HIS A 39 14.07 -25.26 5.07
N ALA A 40 14.51 -25.11 6.32
CA ALA A 40 13.81 -24.31 7.32
C ALA A 40 13.63 -22.85 6.86
N PHE A 41 14.68 -22.28 6.25
CA PHE A 41 14.60 -20.95 5.64
C PHE A 41 13.57 -20.89 4.51
N ASN A 42 13.58 -21.82 3.57
CA ASN A 42 12.63 -21.81 2.46
C ASN A 42 11.17 -21.99 2.93
N ASN A 43 10.93 -22.86 3.91
CA ASN A 43 9.59 -23.07 4.50
C ASN A 43 9.02 -21.79 5.13
N ARG A 44 9.88 -20.91 5.65
CA ARG A 44 9.48 -19.66 6.34
C ARG A 44 10.11 -18.41 5.72
N ARG A 45 10.42 -18.46 4.43
CA ARG A 45 11.29 -17.48 3.73
C ARG A 45 10.87 -16.04 3.96
N ARG A 46 9.58 -15.75 3.74
CA ARG A 46 8.99 -14.42 3.91
C ARG A 46 9.10 -13.93 5.37
N LEU A 47 8.82 -14.80 6.35
CA LEU A 47 8.88 -14.44 7.76
C LEU A 47 10.32 -14.17 8.23
N VAL A 48 11.26 -15.02 7.83
CA VAL A 48 12.68 -14.86 8.17
C VAL A 48 13.24 -13.58 7.55
N LEU A 49 13.04 -13.36 6.25
CA LEU A 49 13.52 -12.16 5.56
C LEU A 49 12.92 -10.89 6.17
N ARG A 50 11.63 -10.90 6.49
CA ARG A 50 10.96 -9.76 7.12
C ARG A 50 11.58 -9.44 8.48
N ALA A 51 11.84 -10.45 9.31
CA ALA A 51 12.44 -10.27 10.63
C ALA A 51 13.89 -9.77 10.55
N VAL A 52 14.74 -10.46 9.77
CA VAL A 52 16.15 -10.10 9.62
C VAL A 52 16.32 -8.72 8.99
N PHE A 53 15.52 -8.38 7.96
CA PHE A 53 15.59 -7.06 7.35
C PHE A 53 15.10 -5.96 8.28
N LYS A 54 14.06 -6.21 9.09
CA LYS A 54 13.63 -5.27 10.14
C LYS A 54 14.78 -4.99 11.11
N THR A 55 15.47 -6.02 11.60
CA THR A 55 16.65 -5.87 12.47
C THR A 55 17.77 -5.11 11.78
N GLN A 56 18.12 -5.48 10.55
CA GLN A 56 19.15 -4.81 9.75
C GLN A 56 18.85 -3.33 9.58
N SER A 57 17.61 -2.98 9.26
CA SER A 57 17.23 -1.60 9.00
C SER A 57 17.20 -0.75 10.27
N ILE A 58 16.77 -1.31 11.41
CA ILE A 58 16.87 -0.64 12.71
C ILE A 58 18.34 -0.30 13.04
N VAL A 59 19.26 -1.24 12.82
CA VAL A 59 20.69 -1.05 13.11
C VAL A 59 21.34 -0.07 12.14
N ARG A 60 21.16 -0.26 10.83
CA ARG A 60 21.84 0.54 9.79
C ARG A 60 21.35 1.98 9.71
N LEU A 61 20.07 2.20 9.96
CA LEU A 61 19.42 3.47 9.64
C LEU A 61 18.98 4.22 10.92
N ARG A 62 19.55 3.85 12.08
CA ARG A 62 19.34 4.53 13.38
C ARG A 62 19.60 6.04 13.34
N TYR A 63 20.38 6.50 12.36
CA TYR A 63 20.77 7.90 12.20
C TYR A 63 19.81 8.72 11.30
N CYS A 64 18.80 8.10 10.68
CA CYS A 64 17.81 8.84 9.91
C CYS A 64 16.81 9.51 10.87
N THR A 65 16.83 10.83 10.94
CA THR A 65 15.84 11.62 11.73
C THR A 65 14.49 11.74 11.03
N ASN A 66 14.43 11.47 9.72
CA ASN A 66 13.22 11.58 8.91
C ASN A 66 12.86 10.22 8.28
N ASN A 67 11.64 9.75 8.56
CA ASN A 67 11.05 8.53 8.00
C ASN A 67 11.04 8.53 6.47
N GLU A 68 10.89 9.69 5.83
CA GLU A 68 10.85 9.79 4.37
C GLU A 68 12.20 9.51 3.71
N HIS A 69 13.27 10.07 4.27
CA HIS A 69 14.64 9.79 3.83
C HIS A 69 14.97 8.31 4.06
N TYR A 70 14.58 7.79 5.22
CA TYR A 70 14.73 6.38 5.56
C TYR A 70 14.06 5.46 4.53
N LEU A 71 12.81 5.75 4.16
CA LEU A 71 12.07 4.96 3.16
C LEU A 71 12.71 5.10 1.78
N LYS A 72 13.20 6.27 1.37
CA LYS A 72 13.90 6.41 0.08
C LYS A 72 15.16 5.54 0.01
N GLU A 73 15.99 5.53 1.04
CA GLU A 73 17.21 4.72 1.07
C GLU A 73 16.90 3.21 1.12
N ALA A 74 15.90 2.81 1.90
CA ALA A 74 15.45 1.42 1.91
C ALA A 74 14.89 0.99 0.54
N HIS A 75 14.19 1.89 -0.17
CA HIS A 75 13.62 1.60 -1.50
C HIS A 75 14.76 1.34 -2.46
N ARG A 76 15.77 2.23 -2.45
CA ARG A 76 16.97 2.14 -3.27
C ARG A 76 17.70 0.82 -3.04
N TYR A 77 17.88 0.44 -1.77
CA TYR A 77 18.50 -0.83 -1.41
C TYR A 77 17.74 -2.04 -1.97
N ILE A 78 16.40 -2.08 -1.83
CA ILE A 78 15.57 -3.18 -2.33
C ILE A 78 15.57 -3.24 -3.86
N VAL A 79 15.59 -2.09 -4.55
CA VAL A 79 15.63 -2.05 -6.02
C VAL A 79 16.94 -2.60 -6.57
N TYR A 80 18.08 -2.20 -6.00
CA TYR A 80 19.41 -2.63 -6.45
C TYR A 80 19.87 -3.97 -5.89
N MET A 81 19.09 -4.59 -5.00
CA MET A 81 19.38 -5.95 -4.58
C MET A 81 19.33 -6.89 -5.81
N PRO A 82 20.29 -7.83 -5.96
CA PRO A 82 20.31 -8.80 -7.07
C PRO A 82 18.95 -9.47 -7.29
N PRO A 83 18.67 -10.00 -8.49
CA PRO A 83 17.38 -10.62 -8.80
C PRO A 83 16.96 -11.57 -7.68
N CYS A 84 15.90 -11.18 -7.00
CA CYS A 84 15.34 -11.85 -5.84
C CYS A 84 13.92 -12.27 -6.15
N ASN A 85 13.48 -13.35 -5.51
CA ASN A 85 12.12 -13.85 -5.65
C ASN A 85 11.13 -12.72 -5.30
N VAL A 86 9.98 -12.65 -5.98
CA VAL A 86 8.94 -11.64 -5.69
C VAL A 86 8.52 -11.70 -4.21
N ILE A 87 8.46 -12.90 -3.63
CA ILE A 87 8.18 -13.12 -2.20
C ILE A 87 9.22 -12.44 -1.30
N ASP A 88 10.49 -12.39 -1.72
CA ASP A 88 11.55 -11.69 -0.98
C ASP A 88 11.27 -10.19 -0.98
N ARG A 89 10.92 -9.63 -2.14
CA ARG A 89 10.57 -8.20 -2.25
C ARG A 89 9.35 -7.84 -1.41
N VAL A 90 8.36 -8.72 -1.30
CA VAL A 90 7.24 -8.57 -0.36
C VAL A 90 7.76 -8.51 1.07
N ALA A 91 8.54 -9.52 1.50
CA ALA A 91 9.07 -9.61 2.86
C ALA A 91 9.87 -8.38 3.29
N LEU A 92 10.76 -7.89 2.42
CA LEU A 92 11.59 -6.71 2.69
C LEU A 92 10.74 -5.44 2.80
N ARG A 93 9.68 -5.29 1.99
CA ARG A 93 8.78 -4.14 2.06
C ARG A 93 7.86 -4.19 3.28
N GLU A 94 7.35 -5.36 3.63
CA GLU A 94 6.53 -5.58 4.82
C GLU A 94 7.27 -5.24 6.11
N ALA A 95 8.58 -5.52 6.17
CA ALA A 95 9.39 -5.25 7.35
C ALA A 95 9.32 -3.78 7.80
N LEU A 96 9.09 -2.87 6.84
CA LEU A 96 9.04 -1.43 7.05
C LEU A 96 7.61 -0.87 7.09
N TRP A 97 6.59 -1.73 6.94
CA TRP A 97 5.19 -1.29 6.96
C TRP A 97 4.78 -0.48 8.19
N PRO A 98 5.21 -0.81 9.43
CA PRO A 98 4.88 0.02 10.60
C PRO A 98 5.36 1.47 10.47
N ILE A 99 6.53 1.70 9.86
CA ILE A 99 7.09 3.05 9.65
C ILE A 99 6.31 3.77 8.55
N VAL A 100 6.02 3.06 7.45
CA VAL A 100 5.22 3.60 6.33
C VAL A 100 3.85 4.05 6.83
N ARG A 101 3.18 3.21 7.62
CA ARG A 101 1.85 3.51 8.17
C ARG A 101 1.85 4.78 9.02
N GLN A 102 2.89 5.00 9.82
CA GLN A 102 3.02 6.21 10.65
C GLN A 102 3.24 7.48 9.82
N SER A 103 3.85 7.37 8.64
CA SER A 103 4.05 8.51 7.74
C SER A 103 2.96 8.65 6.67
N MET A 104 1.98 7.74 6.64
CA MET A 104 0.84 7.90 5.75
C MET A 104 -0.01 9.09 6.16
N PRO A 105 -0.51 9.87 5.18
CA PRO A 105 -0.54 9.57 3.76
C PRO A 105 0.42 10.44 2.95
N SER A 106 1.69 10.55 3.34
CA SER A 106 2.69 11.31 2.56
C SER A 106 2.96 10.69 1.18
N MET A 107 3.49 11.49 0.25
CA MET A 107 3.85 11.05 -1.11
C MET A 107 4.72 9.77 -1.10
N ILE A 108 5.79 9.77 -0.31
CA ILE A 108 6.75 8.66 -0.25
C ILE A 108 6.14 7.42 0.40
N SER A 109 5.30 7.60 1.42
CA SER A 109 4.60 6.49 2.06
C SER A 109 3.60 5.83 1.10
N CYS A 110 2.91 6.63 0.26
CA CYS A 110 1.96 6.13 -0.74
C CYS A 110 2.67 5.39 -1.88
N GLU A 111 3.79 5.91 -2.38
CA GLU A 111 4.63 5.21 -3.36
C GLU A 111 5.14 3.88 -2.82
N TRP A 112 5.56 3.86 -1.54
CA TRP A 112 5.99 2.62 -0.89
C TRP A 112 4.86 1.61 -0.77
N ALA A 113 3.69 2.06 -0.31
CA ALA A 113 2.50 1.25 -0.14
C ALA A 113 2.02 0.67 -1.49
N LEU A 114 2.02 1.48 -2.56
CA LEU A 114 1.73 1.02 -3.92
C LEU A 114 2.73 -0.03 -4.38
N ALA A 115 4.02 0.21 -4.15
CA ALA A 115 5.06 -0.74 -4.50
C ALA A 115 4.96 -2.05 -3.71
N LEU A 116 4.47 -2.04 -2.46
CA LEU A 116 4.18 -3.26 -1.69
C LEU A 116 2.93 -3.97 -2.21
N HIS A 117 1.85 -3.23 -2.46
CA HIS A 117 0.61 -3.73 -3.07
C HIS A 117 0.88 -4.50 -4.38
N THR A 118 1.61 -3.87 -5.30
CA THR A 118 1.98 -4.50 -6.58
C THR A 118 2.78 -5.79 -6.39
N ARG A 119 3.60 -5.88 -5.33
CA ARG A 119 4.39 -7.09 -5.06
C ARG A 119 3.55 -8.21 -4.47
N TYR A 120 2.51 -7.90 -3.69
CA TYR A 120 1.52 -8.91 -3.27
C TYR A 120 0.83 -9.53 -4.48
N SER A 121 0.35 -8.68 -5.39
CA SER A 121 -0.33 -9.10 -6.63
C SER A 121 0.60 -9.99 -7.48
N GLN A 122 1.84 -9.54 -7.73
CA GLN A 122 2.84 -10.33 -8.47
C GLN A 122 3.22 -11.65 -7.80
N ALA A 123 3.17 -11.72 -6.46
CA ALA A 123 3.46 -12.94 -5.70
C ALA A 123 2.24 -13.88 -5.59
N GLY A 124 1.07 -13.49 -6.11
CA GLY A 124 -0.17 -14.26 -5.98
C GLY A 124 -0.73 -14.31 -4.55
N LEU A 125 -0.31 -13.40 -3.67
CA LEU A 125 -0.67 -13.39 -2.24
C LEU A 125 -2.01 -12.66 -2.01
N LYS A 126 -3.07 -13.07 -2.70
CA LYS A 126 -4.37 -12.37 -2.76
C LYS A 126 -4.96 -12.01 -1.39
N HIS A 127 -4.91 -12.94 -0.43
CA HIS A 127 -5.42 -12.68 0.92
C HIS A 127 -4.62 -11.59 1.64
N ASN A 128 -3.28 -11.64 1.56
CA ASN A 128 -2.43 -10.60 2.14
C ASN A 128 -2.59 -9.26 1.44
N GLU A 129 -2.77 -9.27 0.12
CA GLU A 129 -3.06 -8.08 -0.67
C GLU A 129 -4.33 -7.38 -0.16
N LEU A 130 -5.42 -8.14 0.03
CA LEU A 130 -6.68 -7.60 0.52
C LEU A 130 -6.57 -7.07 1.95
N VAL A 131 -5.94 -7.82 2.86
CA VAL A 131 -5.71 -7.37 4.25
C VAL A 131 -4.90 -6.08 4.28
N PHE A 132 -3.84 -6.01 3.46
CA PHE A 132 -3.03 -4.81 3.31
C PHE A 132 -3.84 -3.64 2.73
N ALA A 133 -4.63 -3.89 1.69
CA ALA A 133 -5.46 -2.90 1.03
C ALA A 133 -6.47 -2.27 2.00
N LYS A 134 -7.13 -3.11 2.83
CA LYS A 134 -8.03 -2.66 3.90
C LYS A 134 -7.34 -1.74 4.89
N GLU A 135 -6.19 -2.16 5.40
CA GLU A 135 -5.44 -1.40 6.38
C GLU A 135 -4.91 -0.07 5.82
N ALA A 136 -4.40 -0.08 4.59
CA ALA A 136 -3.91 1.11 3.90
C ALA A 136 -5.04 2.11 3.60
N ALA A 137 -6.19 1.62 3.14
CA ALA A 137 -7.37 2.46 2.87
C ALA A 137 -7.85 3.17 4.14
N LEU A 138 -8.02 2.44 5.24
CA LEU A 138 -8.42 3.01 6.54
C LEU A 138 -7.43 4.09 7.01
N THR A 139 -6.13 3.82 6.89
CA THR A 139 -5.07 4.77 7.28
C THR A 139 -5.10 6.03 6.42
N MET A 140 -5.34 5.92 5.11
CA MET A 140 -5.46 7.10 4.25
C MET A 140 -6.75 7.87 4.52
N LEU A 141 -7.86 7.17 4.75
CA LEU A 141 -9.19 7.74 5.01
C LEU A 141 -9.29 8.45 6.36
N SER A 142 -8.43 8.15 7.33
CA SER A 142 -8.40 8.86 8.62
C SER A 142 -7.90 10.31 8.52
N THR A 143 -7.42 10.74 7.35
CA THR A 143 -7.01 12.13 7.10
C THR A 143 -8.11 12.92 6.41
N SER A 144 -8.28 14.20 6.75
CA SER A 144 -9.25 15.11 6.13
C SER A 144 -8.69 15.88 4.92
N LEU A 145 -7.44 15.63 4.54
CA LEU A 145 -6.76 16.39 3.48
C LEU A 145 -7.27 16.02 2.08
N PRO A 146 -7.26 16.95 1.11
CA PRO A 146 -7.53 16.62 -0.29
C PRO A 146 -6.56 15.57 -0.83
N LEU A 147 -7.06 14.73 -1.75
CA LEU A 147 -6.26 13.63 -2.29
C LEU A 147 -5.23 14.11 -3.33
N HIS A 148 -3.94 13.88 -3.07
CA HIS A 148 -2.89 14.12 -4.07
C HIS A 148 -2.75 12.95 -5.06
N PHE A 149 -1.85 13.07 -6.03
CA PHE A 149 -1.73 12.11 -7.14
C PHE A 149 -1.41 10.68 -6.67
N GLU A 150 -0.41 10.50 -5.81
CA GLU A 150 0.06 9.19 -5.36
C GLU A 150 -0.99 8.48 -4.49
N GLN A 151 -1.72 9.22 -3.65
CA GLN A 151 -2.87 8.70 -2.90
C GLN A 151 -3.95 8.17 -3.84
N ARG A 152 -4.30 8.94 -4.89
CA ARG A 152 -5.31 8.52 -5.88
C ARG A 152 -4.88 7.25 -6.63
N THR A 153 -3.61 7.18 -7.02
CA THR A 153 -3.05 5.98 -7.69
C THR A 153 -3.11 4.77 -6.76
N LEU A 154 -2.76 4.92 -5.48
CA LEU A 154 -2.85 3.85 -4.50
C LEU A 154 -4.30 3.43 -4.24
N PHE A 155 -5.22 4.38 -4.04
CA PHE A 155 -6.63 4.09 -3.86
C PHE A 155 -7.20 3.32 -5.04
N ARG A 156 -6.82 3.66 -6.28
CA ARG A 156 -7.30 2.94 -7.47
C ARG A 156 -6.86 1.48 -7.46
N ALA A 157 -5.61 1.21 -7.08
CA ALA A 157 -5.12 -0.16 -6.94
C ALA A 157 -5.87 -0.92 -5.83
N ILE A 158 -6.16 -0.26 -4.71
CA ILE A 158 -6.94 -0.83 -3.59
C ILE A 158 -8.37 -1.14 -4.02
N THR A 159 -9.08 -0.20 -4.66
CA THR A 159 -10.45 -0.42 -5.17
C THR A 159 -10.49 -1.63 -6.11
N GLN A 160 -9.48 -1.79 -6.99
CA GLN A 160 -9.39 -2.96 -7.88
C GLN A 160 -9.23 -4.26 -7.09
N THR A 161 -8.45 -4.29 -6.01
CA THR A 161 -8.35 -5.46 -5.13
C THR A 161 -9.68 -5.79 -4.45
N TYR A 162 -10.43 -4.78 -4.01
CA TYR A 162 -11.76 -4.96 -3.41
C TYR A 162 -12.80 -5.47 -4.42
N ALA A 163 -12.79 -4.93 -5.64
CA ALA A 163 -13.68 -5.36 -6.71
C ALA A 163 -13.37 -6.79 -7.17
N ALA A 164 -12.11 -7.22 -7.05
CA ALA A 164 -11.68 -8.59 -7.35
C ALA A 164 -11.89 -9.56 -6.18
N SER A 165 -12.29 -9.08 -4.99
CA SER A 165 -12.68 -9.93 -3.86
C SER A 165 -14.19 -10.12 -3.79
N ASP A 166 -14.65 -11.11 -3.02
CA ASP A 166 -16.07 -11.44 -2.83
C ASP A 166 -16.81 -10.42 -1.93
N THR A 167 -16.44 -9.13 -1.99
CA THR A 167 -16.95 -8.04 -1.14
C THR A 167 -17.24 -6.76 -1.97
N PRO A 168 -18.14 -6.82 -2.96
CA PRO A 168 -18.43 -5.68 -3.83
C PRO A 168 -19.01 -4.46 -3.10
N GLU A 169 -19.68 -4.67 -1.96
CA GLU A 169 -20.22 -3.59 -1.14
C GLU A 169 -19.11 -2.73 -0.53
N GLU A 170 -18.05 -3.35 -0.03
CA GLU A 170 -16.90 -2.63 0.53
C GLU A 170 -16.17 -1.80 -0.55
N ALA A 171 -16.15 -2.30 -1.79
CA ALA A 171 -15.57 -1.56 -2.93
C ALA A 171 -16.37 -0.28 -3.20
N ILE A 172 -17.70 -0.39 -3.19
CA ILE A 172 -18.63 0.73 -3.39
C ILE A 172 -18.48 1.76 -2.26
N GLU A 173 -18.42 1.33 -1.01
CA GLU A 173 -18.24 2.21 0.16
C GLU A 173 -16.90 2.96 0.10
N LEU A 174 -15.83 2.27 -0.30
CA LEU A 174 -14.52 2.88 -0.48
C LEU A 174 -14.54 3.95 -1.58
N ASP A 175 -15.11 3.63 -2.75
CA ASP A 175 -15.21 4.60 -3.85
C ASP A 175 -16.06 5.81 -3.48
N GLU A 176 -17.18 5.61 -2.77
CA GLU A 176 -18.00 6.73 -2.28
C GLU A 176 -17.18 7.65 -1.35
N ALA A 177 -16.41 7.08 -0.41
CA ALA A 177 -15.55 7.84 0.48
C ALA A 177 -14.44 8.60 -0.27
N ILE A 178 -13.89 8.03 -1.34
CA ILE A 178 -12.89 8.68 -2.18
C ILE A 178 -13.50 9.84 -2.97
N ILE A 179 -14.64 9.63 -3.61
CA ILE A 179 -15.35 10.66 -4.39
C ILE A 179 -15.65 11.88 -3.52
N GLN A 180 -16.09 11.68 -2.28
CA GLN A 180 -16.36 12.76 -1.33
C GLN A 180 -15.13 13.62 -0.99
N ARG A 181 -13.91 13.07 -1.14
CA ARG A 181 -12.64 13.76 -0.85
C ARG A 181 -11.97 14.36 -2.09
N LEU A 182 -12.40 13.99 -3.29
CA LEU A 182 -11.87 14.53 -4.54
C LEU A 182 -12.46 15.93 -4.78
N ASP A 183 -11.62 16.88 -5.21
CA ASP A 183 -12.13 18.18 -5.67
C ASP A 183 -12.98 17.96 -6.94
N PRO A 184 -14.28 18.30 -6.93
CA PRO A 184 -15.18 18.14 -8.09
C PRO A 184 -14.74 18.88 -9.35
N ARG A 185 -13.77 19.79 -9.24
CA ARG A 185 -13.21 20.56 -10.35
C ARG A 185 -12.11 19.82 -11.09
N LEU A 186 -11.49 18.81 -10.47
CA LEU A 186 -10.42 18.03 -11.08
C LEU A 186 -11.00 16.97 -12.01
N ASP A 187 -10.33 16.73 -13.14
CA ASP A 187 -10.75 15.67 -14.06
C ASP A 187 -10.69 14.28 -13.42
N ALA A 188 -9.81 14.09 -12.43
CA ALA A 188 -9.78 12.87 -11.62
C ALA A 188 -11.11 12.57 -10.92
N HIS A 189 -11.86 13.59 -10.47
CA HIS A 189 -13.18 13.37 -9.89
C HIS A 189 -14.17 12.85 -10.95
N LYS A 190 -14.14 13.40 -12.16
CA LYS A 190 -15.03 12.94 -13.24
C LYS A 190 -14.75 11.49 -13.61
N ILE A 191 -13.47 11.16 -13.81
CA ILE A 191 -13.03 9.80 -14.13
C ILE A 191 -13.46 8.84 -13.02
N TRP A 192 -13.28 9.20 -11.75
CA TRP A 192 -13.68 8.33 -10.64
C TRP A 192 -15.18 8.10 -10.57
N VAL A 193 -15.99 9.15 -10.81
CA VAL A 193 -17.46 9.02 -10.83
C VAL A 193 -17.90 8.14 -12.00
N GLU A 194 -17.29 8.26 -13.18
CA GLU A 194 -17.58 7.38 -14.32
C GLU A 194 -17.23 5.91 -14.02
N ASP A 195 -16.03 5.66 -13.50
CA ASP A 195 -15.56 4.33 -13.07
C ASP A 195 -16.51 3.72 -12.01
N PHE A 196 -16.91 4.54 -11.03
CA PHE A 196 -17.85 4.14 -9.97
C PHE A 196 -19.21 3.78 -10.55
N MET A 197 -19.78 4.62 -11.42
CA MET A 197 -21.11 4.38 -12.01
C MET A 197 -21.13 3.09 -12.83
N HIS A 198 -20.05 2.80 -13.58
CA HIS A 198 -19.92 1.54 -14.32
C HIS A 198 -19.89 0.33 -13.38
N THR A 199 -19.08 0.39 -12.32
CA THR A 199 -18.97 -0.68 -11.32
C THR A 199 -20.30 -0.90 -10.59
N TYR A 200 -20.97 0.19 -10.22
CA TYR A 200 -22.23 0.18 -9.49
C TYR A 200 -23.39 -0.39 -10.33
N GLN A 201 -23.49 -0.02 -11.62
CA GLN A 201 -24.48 -0.58 -12.55
C GLN A 201 -24.33 -2.09 -12.72
N THR A 202 -23.09 -2.59 -12.72
CA THR A 202 -22.79 -4.02 -12.83
C THR A 202 -23.27 -4.79 -11.58
N ASN A 203 -23.26 -4.15 -10.40
CA ASN A 203 -23.55 -4.77 -9.10
C ASN A 203 -25.02 -4.68 -8.64
N ARG A 204 -25.97 -4.27 -9.51
CA ARG A 204 -27.45 -4.34 -9.31
C ARG A 204 -28.08 -3.66 -8.08
N ASN A 205 -27.36 -2.84 -7.32
CA ASN A 205 -28.00 -1.93 -6.37
C ASN A 205 -28.41 -0.67 -7.15
N GLY A 206 -29.69 -0.33 -7.30
CA GLY A 206 -30.10 0.81 -8.16
C GLY A 206 -30.15 2.17 -7.45
N GLN A 207 -30.53 2.18 -6.17
CA GLN A 207 -30.97 3.40 -5.49
C GLN A 207 -29.81 4.28 -4.99
N LYS A 208 -28.77 3.70 -4.35
CA LYS A 208 -27.66 4.50 -3.79
C LYS A 208 -26.84 5.21 -4.89
N GLY A 209 -26.69 4.60 -6.06
CA GLY A 209 -25.96 5.20 -7.18
C GLY A 209 -26.74 6.33 -7.82
N LEU A 210 -28.08 6.24 -7.86
CA LEU A 210 -28.91 7.38 -8.26
C LEU A 210 -28.73 8.56 -7.29
N ASP A 211 -28.75 8.30 -5.99
CA ASP A 211 -28.53 9.33 -4.97
C ASP A 211 -27.13 9.97 -5.08
N LEU A 212 -26.09 9.17 -5.31
CA LEU A 212 -24.73 9.68 -5.52
C LEU A 212 -24.64 10.48 -6.83
N GLN A 213 -25.22 9.99 -7.92
CA GLN A 213 -25.26 10.67 -9.21
C GLN A 213 -25.95 12.03 -9.08
N LEU A 214 -27.07 12.11 -8.33
CA LEU A 214 -27.76 13.35 -8.04
C LEU A 214 -26.88 14.32 -7.22
N ARG A 215 -26.19 13.83 -6.17
CA ARG A 215 -25.26 14.66 -5.38
C ARG A 215 -24.10 15.19 -6.22
N CYS A 216 -23.45 14.34 -7.02
CA CYS A 216 -22.38 14.73 -7.92
C CYS A 216 -22.86 15.77 -8.95
N TRP A 217 -24.05 15.56 -9.53
CA TRP A 217 -24.64 16.53 -10.46
C TRP A 217 -24.92 17.88 -9.79
N GLN A 218 -25.48 17.89 -8.57
CA GLN A 218 -25.70 19.11 -7.79
C GLN A 218 -24.38 19.85 -7.51
N LEU A 219 -23.33 19.15 -7.07
CA LEU A 219 -21.99 19.71 -6.85
C LEU A 219 -21.39 20.32 -8.13
N CYS A 220 -21.50 19.62 -9.27
CA CYS A 220 -21.04 20.13 -10.56
C CYS A 220 -21.85 21.34 -11.04
N ARG A 221 -23.16 21.37 -10.79
CA ARG A 221 -24.03 22.50 -11.13
C ARG A 221 -23.68 23.74 -10.31
N ASP A 222 -23.53 23.59 -9.00
CA ASP A 222 -23.30 24.69 -8.07
C ASP A 222 -21.89 25.30 -8.23
N THR A 223 -20.92 24.50 -8.68
CA THR A 223 -19.58 25.00 -9.03
C THR A 223 -19.56 25.75 -10.37
N ARG A 224 -20.39 25.37 -11.35
CA ARG A 224 -20.55 26.11 -12.62
C ARG A 224 -21.24 27.46 -12.42
N THR A 225 -22.28 27.53 -11.60
CA THR A 225 -22.99 28.78 -11.32
C THR A 225 -22.10 29.79 -10.59
N ARG A 226 -21.26 29.34 -9.63
CA ARG A 226 -20.26 30.21 -8.99
C ARG A 226 -19.25 30.81 -9.99
N LYS A 227 -18.76 30.04 -10.96
CA LYS A 227 -17.84 30.56 -12.00
C LYS A 227 -18.46 31.68 -12.83
N GLN A 228 -19.74 31.56 -13.20
CA GLN A 228 -20.46 32.59 -13.95
C GLN A 228 -20.64 33.89 -13.16
N SER A 229 -20.85 33.79 -11.84
CA SER A 229 -20.96 34.96 -10.95
C SER A 229 -19.64 35.72 -10.81
N TYR A 230 -18.50 35.01 -10.68
CA TYR A 230 -17.18 35.65 -10.62
C TYR A 230 -16.72 36.25 -11.95
N SER A 231 -17.08 35.65 -13.09
CA SER A 231 -16.79 36.24 -14.41
C SER A 231 -17.60 37.50 -14.72
N LYS A 232 -18.77 37.66 -14.07
CA LYS A 232 -19.58 38.89 -14.16
C LYS A 232 -19.04 40.01 -13.26
N LEU A 233 -18.43 39.67 -12.12
CA LEU A 233 -17.85 40.65 -11.19
C LEU A 233 -16.50 41.24 -11.66
N ARG A 234 -15.75 40.55 -12.53
CA ARG A 234 -14.49 41.08 -13.13
C ARG A 234 -14.70 41.99 -14.34
N LYS A 235 -15.94 42.26 -14.76
CA LYS A 235 -16.28 43.20 -15.84
C LYS A 235 -16.86 44.52 -15.33
N LYS A 236 -16.33 45.08 -14.24
CA LYS A 236 -16.50 46.51 -13.98
C LYS A 236 -15.32 47.25 -14.62
N PRO A 237 -15.54 48.06 -15.68
CA PRO A 237 -14.50 48.96 -16.15
C PRO A 237 -14.21 49.96 -15.03
N TYR A 238 -12.94 50.15 -14.73
CA TYR A 238 -12.49 51.35 -14.05
C TYR A 238 -12.85 52.52 -14.98
N LEU A 239 -13.85 53.29 -14.57
CA LEU A 239 -14.09 54.64 -15.06
C LEU A 239 -13.15 55.58 -14.31
#